data_AF-A0A7C1A852-F1
#
_entry.id   AF-A0A7C1A852-F1
#
_cell.length_a   1.000
_cell.length_b   1.000
_cell.length_c   1.000
_cell.angle_alpha   90.00
_cell.angle_beta   90.00
_cell.angle_gamma   90.00
#
_symmetry.space_group_name_H-M   'P 1'
#
loop_
_entity.id
_entity.type
_entity.pdbx_description
1 polymer ?
#
loop_
_entity_poly.entity_id
_entity_poly.type
_entity_poly.pdbx_seq_one_letter_code
_entity_poly.pdbx_strand_id
1 'polypeptide(L)'
;MIKQGVDVIYSQCGVVNRAVIEVCEEAGIWAIGAVEDMSYVAPQTVIANALAPTEYLVYGVIKEMVEGTLKGGRVVKGIKDGAEEITFNPLLKDKLPENGEEKVMKLRQEIVDGDITLEQMKEELKKQNIKF
;
A
#
# COMPACT_ATOMS: atom_id res chain seq x y z
N MET A 1 3.84 18.23 8.39
CA MET A 1 2.74 17.28 8.62
C MET A 1 2.37 17.21 10.09
N ILE A 2 3.18 16.60 10.97
CA ILE A 2 2.82 16.47 12.40
C ILE A 2 2.55 17.81 13.08
N LYS A 3 3.44 18.79 12.95
CA LYS A 3 3.23 20.16 13.47
C LYS A 3 2.01 20.88 12.88
N GLN A 4 1.48 20.38 11.77
CA GLN A 4 0.27 20.90 11.11
C GLN A 4 -0.99 20.12 11.51
N GLY A 5 -0.90 19.17 12.45
CA GLY A 5 -2.03 18.45 13.02
C GLY A 5 -2.43 17.17 12.30
N VAL A 6 -1.56 16.58 11.48
CA VAL A 6 -1.80 15.26 10.87
C VAL A 6 -1.76 14.16 11.94
N ASP A 7 -2.71 13.24 11.86
CA ASP A 7 -2.94 12.11 12.78
C ASP A 7 -2.49 10.75 12.20
N VAL A 8 -2.32 10.65 10.88
CA VAL A 8 -1.83 9.46 10.16
C VAL A 8 -0.84 9.88 9.07
N ILE A 9 0.32 9.23 8.99
CA ILE A 9 1.27 9.42 7.88
C ILE A 9 1.48 8.11 7.13
N TYR A 10 1.34 8.18 5.81
CA TYR A 10 1.74 7.14 4.88
C TYR A 10 2.92 7.65 4.04
N SER A 11 4.06 6.96 4.09
CA SER A 11 5.25 7.31 3.32
C SER A 11 5.65 6.19 2.36
N GLN A 12 5.94 6.53 1.11
CA GLN A 12 6.43 5.63 0.06
C GLN A 12 7.80 6.12 -0.42
N CYS A 13 8.78 6.16 0.48
CA CYS A 13 10.09 6.77 0.28
C CYS A 13 11.26 5.78 0.47
N GLY A 14 11.01 4.49 0.28
CA GLY A 14 12.01 3.43 0.44
C GLY A 14 12.58 3.39 1.86
N VAL A 15 13.91 3.35 2.00
CA VAL A 15 14.59 3.27 3.31
C VAL A 15 14.20 4.39 4.29
N VAL A 16 13.75 5.53 3.78
CA VAL A 16 13.31 6.68 4.59
C VAL A 16 12.01 6.39 5.33
N ASN A 17 11.21 5.40 4.91
CA ASN A 17 9.97 5.01 5.58
C ASN A 17 10.21 4.68 7.06
N ARG A 18 11.35 4.04 7.38
CA ARG A 18 11.72 3.72 8.76
C ARG A 18 11.79 4.99 9.62
N ALA A 19 12.54 5.99 9.17
CA ALA A 19 12.71 7.23 9.91
C ALA A 19 11.39 7.99 10.07
N VAL A 20 10.50 7.95 9.05
CA VAL A 20 9.16 8.53 9.16
C VAL A 20 8.34 7.81 10.23
N ILE A 21 8.35 6.47 10.24
CA ILE A 21 7.62 5.64 11.21
C ILE A 21 8.14 5.87 12.64
N GLU A 22 9.46 5.92 12.84
CA GLU A 22 10.07 6.23 14.15
C GLU A 22 9.61 7.61 14.66
N VAL A 23 9.57 8.62 13.79
CA VAL A 23 9.05 9.95 14.16
C VAL A 23 7.54 9.93 14.46
N CYS A 24 6.75 9.11 13.75
CA CYS A 24 5.34 8.90 14.08
C CYS A 24 5.16 8.26 15.45
N GLU A 25 5.99 7.26 15.80
CA GLU A 25 6.00 6.61 17.10
C GLU A 25 6.33 7.60 18.22
N GLU A 26 7.41 8.38 18.08
CA GLU A 26 7.79 9.43 19.04
C GLU A 26 6.69 10.48 19.23
N ALA A 27 5.99 10.82 18.15
CA ALA A 27 4.90 11.79 18.18
C ALA A 27 3.56 11.21 18.64
N GLY A 28 3.46 9.88 18.80
CA GLY A 28 2.23 9.20 19.19
C GLY A 28 1.11 9.29 18.13
N ILE A 29 1.48 9.40 16.85
CA ILE A 29 0.52 9.39 15.73
C ILE A 29 0.63 8.10 14.91
N TRP A 30 -0.40 7.80 14.13
CA TRP A 30 -0.42 6.57 13.35
C TRP A 30 0.50 6.65 12.12
N ALA A 31 0.98 5.49 11.71
CA ALA A 31 1.73 5.32 10.47
C ALA A 31 1.13 4.19 9.62
N ILE A 32 1.33 4.29 8.31
CA ILE A 32 1.09 3.21 7.36
C ILE A 32 2.44 2.82 6.75
N GLY A 33 2.84 1.57 6.92
CA GLY A 33 4.05 1.00 6.33
C GLY A 33 3.93 0.83 4.81
N ALA A 34 5.06 0.59 4.15
CA ALA A 34 5.15 0.65 2.71
C ALA A 34 6.19 -0.32 2.16
N VAL A 35 5.88 -0.93 1.01
CA VAL A 35 6.66 -1.95 0.28
C VAL A 35 6.68 -3.29 1.01
N GLU A 36 6.98 -3.29 2.31
CA GLU A 36 6.98 -4.45 3.19
C GLU A 36 6.15 -4.19 4.46
N ASP A 37 5.94 -5.24 5.26
CA ASP A 37 5.32 -5.09 6.59
C ASP A 37 6.32 -4.42 7.54
N MET A 38 6.03 -3.17 7.92
CA MET A 38 6.87 -2.36 8.81
C MET A 38 6.33 -2.30 10.23
N SER A 39 5.36 -3.16 10.59
CA SER A 39 4.78 -3.20 11.94
C SER A 39 5.83 -3.48 13.01
N TYR A 40 6.94 -4.12 12.67
CA TYR A 40 8.05 -4.37 13.59
C TYR A 40 8.85 -3.10 13.97
N VAL A 41 8.75 -2.03 13.19
CA VAL A 41 9.49 -0.77 13.43
C VAL A 41 8.84 0.00 14.58
N ALA A 42 7.52 0.14 14.55
CA ALA A 42 6.75 0.76 15.62
C ALA A 42 5.43 -0.01 15.84
N PRO A 43 5.46 -1.13 16.59
CA PRO A 43 4.32 -2.06 16.70
C PRO A 43 3.04 -1.47 17.29
N GLN A 44 3.15 -0.32 17.96
CA GLN A 44 2.04 0.36 18.61
C GLN A 44 1.47 1.54 17.79
N THR A 45 2.10 1.92 16.68
CA THR A 45 1.66 3.06 15.84
C THR A 45 1.55 2.74 14.35
N VAL A 46 2.21 1.70 13.84
CA VAL A 46 1.96 1.21 12.47
C VAL A 46 0.66 0.43 12.44
N ILE A 47 -0.41 1.00 11.89
CA ILE A 47 -1.76 0.43 11.94
C ILE A 47 -2.08 -0.48 10.74
N ALA A 48 -1.42 -0.22 9.61
CA ALA A 48 -1.56 -0.97 8.36
C ALA A 48 -0.27 -0.86 7.52
N ASN A 49 -0.15 -1.68 6.48
CA ASN A 49 0.96 -1.65 5.54
C ASN A 49 0.45 -1.79 4.11
N ALA A 50 0.91 -0.92 3.20
CA ALA A 50 0.72 -1.06 1.77
C ALA A 50 1.93 -1.80 1.17
N LEU A 51 1.73 -3.07 0.84
CA LEU A 51 2.77 -3.98 0.38
C LEU A 51 2.92 -3.92 -1.13
N ALA A 52 4.16 -3.95 -1.61
CA ALA A 52 4.50 -4.05 -3.03
C ALA A 52 5.54 -5.16 -3.18
N PRO A 53 5.12 -6.44 -3.33
CA PRO A 53 6.02 -7.58 -3.32
C PRO A 53 6.73 -7.73 -4.69
N THR A 54 7.61 -6.78 -4.95
CA THR A 54 8.32 -6.59 -6.21
C THR A 54 9.19 -7.79 -6.60
N GLU A 55 9.61 -8.61 -5.64
CA GLU A 55 10.36 -9.84 -5.93
C GLU A 55 9.57 -10.80 -6.84
N TYR A 56 8.25 -10.92 -6.68
CA TYR A 56 7.44 -11.79 -7.54
C TYR A 56 7.33 -11.24 -8.96
N LEU A 57 7.33 -9.91 -9.11
CA LEU A 57 7.32 -9.26 -10.41
C LEU A 57 8.62 -9.52 -11.16
N VAL A 58 9.76 -9.32 -10.48
CA VAL A 58 11.10 -9.55 -11.05
C VAL A 58 11.30 -11.04 -11.37
N TYR A 59 10.94 -11.93 -10.44
CA TYR A 59 11.00 -13.37 -10.67
C TYR A 59 10.19 -13.79 -11.89
N GLY A 60 8.97 -13.27 -12.04
CA GLY A 60 8.12 -13.56 -13.20
C GLY A 60 8.79 -13.17 -14.53
N VAL A 61 9.38 -11.98 -14.60
CA VAL A 61 10.10 -11.52 -15.81
C VAL A 61 11.33 -12.37 -16.10
N ILE A 62 12.12 -12.72 -15.08
CA ILE A 62 13.30 -13.59 -15.25
C ILE A 62 12.86 -14.98 -15.74
N LYS A 63 11.80 -15.53 -15.16
CA LYS A 63 11.24 -16.83 -15.57
C LYS A 63 10.81 -16.80 -17.04
N GLU A 64 10.05 -15.80 -17.45
CA GLU A 64 9.63 -15.62 -18.85
C GLU A 64 10.84 -15.49 -19.79
N MET A 65 11.92 -14.82 -19.35
CA MET A 65 13.16 -14.71 -20.14
C MET A 65 13.84 -16.06 -20.32
N VAL A 66 13.98 -16.84 -19.24
CA VAL A 66 14.60 -18.17 -19.26
C VAL A 66 13.79 -19.16 -20.11
N GLU A 67 12.46 -19.07 -20.04
CA GLU A 67 11.54 -19.90 -20.83
C GLU A 67 11.43 -19.45 -22.31
N GLY A 68 12.04 -18.33 -22.68
CA GLY A 68 11.97 -17.76 -24.03
C GLY A 68 10.58 -17.19 -24.38
N THR A 69 9.75 -16.93 -23.37
CA THR A 69 8.37 -16.43 -23.51
C THR A 69 8.23 -14.93 -23.22
N LEU A 70 9.31 -14.28 -22.74
CA LEU A 70 9.32 -12.84 -22.44
C LEU A 70 8.95 -12.02 -23.68
N LYS A 71 7.94 -11.16 -23.52
CA LYS A 71 7.52 -10.21 -24.54
C LYS A 71 7.87 -8.79 -24.10
N GLY A 72 8.48 -8.03 -25.01
CA GLY A 72 8.66 -6.59 -24.81
C GLY A 72 7.31 -5.86 -24.82
N GLY A 73 7.25 -4.71 -24.15
CA GLY A 73 6.06 -3.87 -24.08
C GLY A 73 5.74 -3.41 -22.66
N ARG A 74 4.56 -2.83 -22.50
CA ARG A 74 4.06 -2.38 -21.19
C ARG A 74 3.20 -3.47 -20.57
N VAL A 75 3.62 -3.96 -19.41
CA VAL A 75 2.83 -4.84 -18.56
C VAL A 75 2.34 -4.03 -17.37
N VAL A 76 1.04 -4.09 -17.08
CA VAL A 76 0.43 -3.48 -15.89
C VAL A 76 -0.04 -4.61 -15.00
N LYS A 77 0.50 -4.67 -13.78
CA LYS A 77 0.06 -5.59 -12.73
C LYS A 77 -0.47 -4.79 -11.56
N GLY A 78 -1.53 -5.28 -10.91
CA GLY A 78 -2.14 -4.65 -9.74
C GLY A 78 -2.50 -5.67 -8.66
N ILE A 79 -3.46 -5.31 -7.81
CA ILE A 79 -3.92 -6.16 -6.69
C ILE A 79 -4.33 -7.56 -7.16
N LYS A 80 -5.06 -7.68 -8.28
CA LYS A 80 -5.47 -8.98 -8.85
C LYS A 80 -4.28 -9.89 -9.22
N ASP A 81 -3.13 -9.30 -9.52
CA ASP A 81 -1.92 -9.98 -9.96
C ASP A 81 -0.94 -10.20 -8.80
N GLY A 82 -1.34 -9.83 -7.56
CA GLY A 82 -0.49 -9.87 -6.38
C GLY A 82 0.65 -8.84 -6.39
N ALA A 83 0.55 -7.79 -7.21
CA ALA A 83 1.60 -6.76 -7.33
C ALA A 83 1.52 -5.69 -6.24
N GLU A 84 0.36 -5.56 -5.60
CA GLU A 84 0.05 -4.61 -4.52
C GLU A 84 -0.88 -5.32 -3.54
N GLU A 85 -0.75 -5.05 -2.25
CA GLU A 85 -1.61 -5.60 -1.21
C GLU A 85 -1.69 -4.67 0.02
N ILE A 86 -2.68 -4.89 0.88
CA ILE A 86 -2.77 -4.23 2.18
C ILE A 86 -2.83 -5.24 3.32
N THR A 87 -2.09 -4.99 4.40
CA THR A 87 -2.19 -5.75 5.65
C THR A 87 -2.48 -4.82 6.82
N PHE A 88 -3.11 -5.36 7.87
CA PHE A 88 -3.40 -4.65 9.11
C PHE A 88 -2.55 -5.22 10.23
N ASN A 89 -2.02 -4.35 11.09
CA ASN A 89 -1.25 -4.80 12.24
C ASN A 89 -2.17 -5.59 13.20
N PRO A 90 -1.91 -6.89 13.45
CA PRO A 90 -2.76 -7.72 14.30
C PRO A 90 -2.91 -7.19 15.73
N LEU A 91 -1.90 -6.48 16.25
CA LEU A 91 -1.90 -5.94 17.60
C LEU A 91 -2.81 -4.71 17.76
N LEU A 92 -3.21 -4.08 16.64
CA LEU A 92 -3.94 -2.82 16.62
C LEU A 92 -5.29 -2.93 15.92
N LYS A 93 -5.79 -4.15 15.69
CA LYS A 93 -7.10 -4.36 15.06
C LYS A 93 -8.24 -3.69 15.82
N ASP A 94 -8.15 -3.61 17.15
CA ASP A 94 -9.10 -2.92 18.02
C ASP A 94 -9.01 -1.38 17.93
N LYS A 95 -7.94 -0.85 17.34
CA LYS A 95 -7.74 0.60 17.10
C LYS A 95 -8.27 1.06 15.75
N LEU A 96 -8.58 0.12 14.86
CA LEU A 96 -9.21 0.46 13.59
C LEU A 96 -10.60 1.06 13.82
N PRO A 97 -11.05 1.98 12.95
CA PRO A 97 -12.42 2.43 12.96
C PRO A 97 -13.41 1.26 12.84
N GLU A 98 -14.64 1.46 13.32
CA GLU A 98 -15.69 0.46 13.18
C GLU A 98 -15.86 0.04 11.70
N ASN A 99 -15.75 -1.28 11.47
CA ASN A 99 -15.77 -1.92 10.15
C ASN A 99 -14.68 -1.41 9.19
N GLY A 100 -13.59 -0.82 9.70
CA GLY A 100 -12.50 -0.25 8.89
C GLY A 100 -11.82 -1.30 8.01
N GLU A 101 -11.37 -2.41 8.61
CA GLU A 101 -10.77 -3.53 7.88
C GLU A 101 -11.75 -4.10 6.83
N GLU A 102 -13.00 -4.33 7.22
CA GLU A 102 -14.03 -4.85 6.31
C GLU A 102 -14.25 -3.94 5.09
N LYS A 103 -14.38 -2.63 5.30
CA LYS A 103 -14.56 -1.65 4.22
C LYS A 103 -13.39 -1.65 3.25
N VAL A 104 -12.16 -1.71 3.76
CA VAL A 104 -10.97 -1.77 2.91
C VAL A 104 -10.90 -3.07 2.12
N MET A 105 -11.17 -4.21 2.77
CA MET A 105 -11.16 -5.52 2.09
C MET A 105 -12.28 -5.64 1.06
N LYS A 106 -13.43 -5.00 1.29
CA LYS A 106 -14.49 -4.87 0.29
C LYS A 106 -14.04 -4.05 -0.92
N LEU A 107 -13.46 -2.87 -0.71
CA LEU A 107 -12.93 -2.03 -1.81
C LEU A 107 -11.84 -2.76 -2.59
N ARG A 108 -10.95 -3.49 -1.89
CA ARG A 108 -9.95 -4.35 -2.51
C ARG A 108 -10.60 -5.37 -3.44
N GLN A 109 -11.69 -6.02 -3.00
CA GLN A 109 -12.41 -7.00 -3.81
C GLN A 109 -13.11 -6.34 -5.02
N GLU A 110 -13.74 -5.18 -4.84
CA GLU A 110 -14.33 -4.41 -5.95
C GLU A 110 -13.28 -4.00 -7.01
N ILE A 111 -12.03 -3.73 -6.60
CA ILE A 111 -10.91 -3.50 -7.53
C ILE A 111 -10.51 -4.79 -8.27
N VAL A 112 -10.48 -5.93 -7.58
CA VAL A 112 -10.16 -7.23 -8.18
C VAL A 112 -11.22 -7.66 -9.19
N ASP A 113 -12.50 -7.45 -8.84
CA ASP A 113 -13.65 -7.79 -9.68
C ASP A 113 -13.82 -6.83 -10.87
N GLY A 114 -13.17 -5.67 -10.82
CA GLY A 114 -13.19 -4.66 -11.88
C GLY A 114 -14.33 -3.65 -11.76
N ASP A 115 -15.07 -3.67 -10.65
CA ASP A 115 -16.11 -2.68 -10.33
C ASP A 115 -15.48 -1.30 -10.08
N ILE A 116 -14.27 -1.26 -9.51
CA ILE A 116 -13.42 -0.07 -9.42
C ILE A 116 -12.19 -0.26 -10.30
N THR A 117 -12.11 0.53 -11.37
CA THR A 117 -11.03 0.49 -12.35
C THR A 117 -10.01 1.61 -12.13
N LEU A 118 -8.79 1.39 -12.61
CA LEU A 118 -7.72 2.40 -12.60
C LEU A 118 -8.13 3.69 -13.33
N GLU A 119 -8.93 3.60 -14.40
CA GLU A 119 -9.39 4.78 -15.14
C GLU A 119 -10.40 5.60 -14.33
N GLN A 120 -11.36 4.94 -13.67
CA GLN A 120 -12.28 5.63 -12.74
C GLN A 120 -11.51 6.32 -11.60
N MET A 121 -10.50 5.67 -11.03
CA MET A 121 -9.64 6.28 -10.01
C MET A 121 -8.94 7.54 -10.55
N LYS A 122 -8.33 7.47 -11.73
CA LYS A 122 -7.66 8.62 -12.37
C LYS A 122 -8.62 9.76 -12.67
N GLU A 123 -9.82 9.45 -13.17
CA GLU A 123 -10.85 10.45 -13.43
C GLU A 123 -11.27 11.19 -12.16
N GLU A 124 -11.47 10.44 -11.07
CA GLU A 124 -11.86 11.01 -9.79
C GLU A 124 -10.77 11.90 -9.20
N LEU A 125 -9.51 11.46 -9.26
CA LEU A 125 -8.37 12.24 -8.77
C LEU A 125 -8.16 13.53 -9.57
N LYS A 126 -8.38 13.50 -10.89
CA LYS A 126 -8.35 14.70 -11.74
C LYS A 126 -9.41 15.72 -11.32
N LYS A 127 -10.64 15.29 -10.98
CA LYS A 127 -11.69 16.19 -10.47
C LYS A 127 -11.27 16.88 -9.18
N GLN A 128 -10.47 16.21 -8.37
CA GLN A 128 -9.93 16.74 -7.10
C GLN A 128 -8.67 17.60 -7.29
N ASN A 129 -8.29 17.93 -8.53
CA ASN A 129 -7.04 18.64 -8.86
C ASN A 129 -5.76 17.94 -8.33
N ILE A 130 -5.81 16.63 -8.12
CA ILE A 130 -4.64 15.84 -7.75
C ILE A 130 -3.92 15.45 -9.04
N LYS A 131 -2.65 15.87 -9.16
CA LYS A 131 -1.78 15.54 -10.30
C LYS A 131 -0.98 14.29 -9.98
N PHE A 132 -0.87 13.41 -10.97
CA PHE A 132 0.07 12.28 -11.04
C PHE A 132 1.09 12.53 -12.13
#